data_AF-Q9ZIY8-F1
#
_entry.id   AF-Q9ZIY8-F1
#
_cell.length_a   1.000
_cell.length_b   1.000
_cell.length_c   1.000
_cell.angle_alpha   90.00
_cell.angle_beta   90.00
_cell.angle_gamma   90.00
#
_symmetry.space_group_name_H-M   'P 1'
#
loop_
_entity.id
_entity.type
_entity.pdbx_description
1 polymer ?
#
loop_
_entity_poly.entity_id
_entity_poly.type
_entity_poly.pdbx_seq_one_letter_code
_entity_poly.pdbx_strand_id
1 'polypeptide(L)'
;GIEHNKLLDNISSLNKSELDAYHKSVSEVSNFSFWINSVWGTDIHELEDKARQMKLNHDVKIIFIDYINLIPVSQNNIPRFEQVAFLSRNIRSLALELGIPFFLGNDFYVLFG
;
A
#
# COMPACT_ATOMS: atom_id res chain seq x y z
N GLY A 1 -11.68 -0.70 23.34
CA GLY A 1 -10.55 -0.41 22.44
C GLY A 1 -9.92 0.90 22.85
N ILE A 2 -8.68 1.16 22.44
CA ILE A 2 -8.02 2.46 22.68
C ILE A 2 -8.62 3.48 21.70
N GLU A 3 -8.90 4.69 22.17
CA GLU A 3 -9.42 5.76 21.30
C GLU A 3 -8.36 6.22 20.28
N HIS A 4 -8.79 6.51 19.04
CA HIS A 4 -7.89 6.81 17.92
C HIS A 4 -6.99 8.03 18.17
N ASN A 5 -7.54 9.10 18.75
CA ASN A 5 -6.82 10.32 19.15
C ASN A 5 -5.68 10.03 20.15
N LYS A 6 -5.84 9.05 21.05
CA LYS A 6 -4.78 8.68 22.01
C LYS A 6 -3.60 7.98 21.34
N LEU A 7 -3.83 7.27 20.23
CA LEU A 7 -2.79 6.54 19.51
C LEU A 7 -1.85 7.45 18.71
N LEU A 8 -2.34 8.61 18.24
CA LEU A 8 -1.57 9.54 17.40
C LEU A 8 -0.82 10.60 18.20
N ASP A 9 -1.49 11.21 19.19
CA ASP A 9 -1.01 12.46 19.78
C ASP A 9 -0.60 12.32 21.25
N ASN A 10 -0.92 11.19 21.91
CA ASN A 10 -0.72 11.08 23.35
C ASN A 10 -0.56 9.65 23.88
N ILE A 11 0.37 8.88 23.29
CA ILE A 11 0.73 7.53 23.78
C ILE A 11 1.14 7.55 25.26
N SER A 12 1.74 8.64 25.72
CA SER A 12 2.10 8.89 27.12
C SER A 12 0.91 9.00 28.09
N SER A 13 -0.31 9.24 27.59
CA SER A 13 -1.52 9.32 28.42
C SER A 13 -2.28 8.00 28.56
N LEU A 14 -1.80 6.93 27.93
CA LEU A 14 -2.43 5.62 28.03
C LEU A 14 -2.34 5.11 29.47
N ASN A 15 -3.48 4.65 29.99
CA ASN A 15 -3.44 3.93 31.26
C ASN A 15 -2.79 2.54 31.08
N LYS A 16 -2.47 1.86 32.18
CA LYS A 16 -1.79 0.57 32.15
C LYS A 16 -2.48 -0.47 31.26
N SER A 17 -3.80 -0.58 31.34
CA SER A 17 -4.58 -1.55 30.56
C SER A 17 -4.57 -1.20 29.06
N GLU A 18 -4.66 0.09 28.72
CA GLU A 18 -4.54 0.57 27.34
C GLU A 18 -3.13 0.33 26.78
N LEU A 19 -2.09 0.56 27.58
CA LEU A 19 -0.71 0.34 27.18
C LEU A 19 -0.41 -1.16 26.95
N ASP A 20 -0.91 -2.02 27.82
CA ASP A 20 -0.80 -3.48 27.67
C ASP A 20 -1.50 -3.95 26.38
N ALA A 21 -2.70 -3.43 26.10
CA ALA A 21 -3.42 -3.71 24.86
C ALA A 21 -2.69 -3.18 23.61
N TYR A 22 -2.10 -1.99 23.68
CA TYR A 22 -1.29 -1.41 22.61
C TYR A 22 -0.08 -2.29 22.27
N HIS A 23 0.73 -2.64 23.27
CA HIS A 23 1.92 -3.46 23.08
C HIS A 23 1.57 -4.85 22.54
N LYS A 24 0.45 -5.43 23.01
CA LYS A 24 -0.05 -6.69 22.47
C LYS A 24 -0.34 -6.58 20.96
N SER A 25 -1.10 -5.56 20.55
CA SER A 25 -1.44 -5.35 19.12
C SER A 25 -0.20 -5.06 18.27
N VAL A 26 0.74 -4.24 18.76
CA VAL A 26 2.00 -3.96 18.05
C VAL A 26 2.81 -5.24 17.87
N SER A 27 2.90 -6.07 18.91
CA SER A 27 3.58 -7.37 18.84
C SER A 27 2.91 -8.28 17.80
N GLU A 28 1.59 -8.40 17.82
CA GLU A 28 0.82 -9.16 16.83
C GLU A 28 1.11 -8.68 15.39
N VAL A 29 1.04 -7.37 15.15
CA VAL A 29 1.31 -6.78 13.83
C VAL A 29 2.76 -6.96 13.41
N SER A 30 3.71 -6.81 14.33
CA SER A 30 5.15 -6.96 14.03
C SER A 30 5.54 -8.37 13.59
N ASN A 31 4.72 -9.37 13.91
CA ASN A 31 4.90 -10.75 13.48
C ASN A 31 4.33 -11.03 12.08
N PHE A 32 3.62 -10.07 11.47
CA PHE A 32 3.11 -10.22 10.11
C PHE A 32 4.21 -9.96 9.08
N SER A 33 4.25 -10.80 8.04
CA SER A 33 5.17 -10.64 6.92
C SER A 33 4.55 -9.68 5.88
N PHE A 34 4.71 -8.38 6.10
CA PHE A 34 4.33 -7.34 5.15
C PHE A 34 5.44 -6.32 4.98
N TRP A 35 5.41 -5.60 3.86
CA TRP A 35 6.41 -4.61 3.51
C TRP A 35 5.72 -3.34 3.02
N ILE A 36 6.25 -2.18 3.45
CA ILE A 36 5.75 -0.87 3.06
C ILE A 36 6.87 -0.14 2.33
N ASN A 37 6.56 0.41 1.15
CA ASN A 37 7.43 1.33 0.43
C ASN A 37 6.76 2.72 0.38
N SER A 38 7.35 3.71 1.05
CA SER A 38 6.81 5.07 1.18
C SER A 38 7.40 6.09 0.20
N VAL A 39 8.16 5.64 -0.80
CA VAL A 39 8.85 6.51 -1.76
C VAL A 39 7.84 7.20 -2.70
N TRP A 40 7.77 8.53 -2.63
CA TRP A 40 6.95 9.37 -3.50
C TRP A 40 7.55 9.53 -4.89
N GLY A 41 6.72 9.79 -5.90
CA GLY A 41 7.17 10.08 -7.27
C GLY A 41 7.75 8.87 -8.02
N THR A 42 7.57 7.65 -7.51
CA THR A 42 7.95 6.42 -8.20
C THR A 42 7.15 6.31 -9.49
N ASP A 43 7.82 6.27 -10.65
CA ASP A 43 7.14 6.07 -11.94
C ASP A 43 6.69 4.62 -12.12
N ILE A 44 5.98 4.35 -13.22
CA ILE A 44 5.43 3.01 -13.47
C ILE A 44 6.53 1.94 -13.66
N HIS A 45 7.68 2.28 -14.25
CA HIS A 45 8.75 1.31 -14.50
C HIS A 45 9.47 0.95 -13.20
N GLU A 46 9.77 1.95 -12.37
CA GLU A 46 10.33 1.72 -11.04
C GLU A 46 9.38 0.91 -10.15
N LEU A 47 8.06 1.13 -10.28
CA LEU A 47 7.06 0.34 -9.56
C LEU A 47 7.08 -1.13 -9.99
N GLU A 48 7.11 -1.40 -11.29
CA GLU A 48 7.18 -2.76 -11.82
C GLU A 48 8.45 -3.49 -11.36
N ASP A 49 9.60 -2.83 -11.41
CA ASP A 49 10.87 -3.40 -10.98
C ASP A 49 10.86 -3.73 -9.49
N LYS A 50 10.36 -2.81 -8.65
CA LYS A 50 10.19 -3.07 -7.21
C LYS A 50 9.24 -4.24 -6.95
N ALA A 51 8.12 -4.32 -7.66
CA ALA A 51 7.18 -5.44 -7.52
C ALA A 51 7.80 -6.79 -7.90
N ARG A 52 8.56 -6.85 -8.99
CA ARG A 52 9.33 -8.04 -9.40
C ARG A 52 10.34 -8.44 -8.32
N GLN A 53 11.10 -7.48 -7.78
CA GLN A 53 12.04 -7.73 -6.70
C GLN A 53 11.35 -8.25 -5.43
N MET A 54 10.20 -7.68 -5.06
CA MET A 54 9.40 -8.16 -3.93
C MET A 54 8.90 -9.58 -4.14
N LYS A 55 8.44 -9.91 -5.36
CA LYS A 55 8.02 -11.27 -5.70
C LYS A 55 9.18 -12.25 -5.64
N LEU A 56 10.35 -11.86 -6.13
CA LEU A 56 11.55 -12.71 -6.13
C LEU A 56 12.11 -12.94 -4.72
N ASN A 57 12.28 -11.88 -3.95
CA ASN A 57 13.01 -11.90 -2.68
C ASN A 57 12.13 -12.35 -1.50
N HIS A 58 10.82 -12.12 -1.59
CA HIS A 58 9.90 -12.29 -0.47
C HIS A 58 8.66 -13.14 -0.82
N ASP A 59 8.53 -13.60 -2.07
CA ASP A 59 7.40 -14.38 -2.57
C ASP A 59 6.04 -13.76 -2.19
N VAL A 60 5.93 -12.44 -2.34
CA VAL A 60 4.70 -11.72 -2.02
C VAL A 60 3.52 -12.32 -2.78
N LYS A 61 2.37 -12.37 -2.11
CA LYS A 61 1.15 -12.99 -2.62
C LYS A 61 0.12 -11.98 -3.11
N ILE A 62 0.34 -10.70 -2.80
CA ILE A 62 -0.58 -9.60 -3.07
C ILE A 62 0.19 -8.28 -3.01
N ILE A 63 -0.19 -7.32 -3.85
CA ILE A 63 0.36 -5.97 -3.83
C ILE A 63 -0.78 -4.94 -3.72
N PHE A 64 -0.61 -3.97 -2.84
CA PHE A 64 -1.51 -2.83 -2.66
C PHE A 64 -0.83 -1.55 -3.13
N ILE A 65 -1.51 -0.77 -3.97
CA ILE A 65 -1.02 0.53 -4.46
C ILE A 65 -2.04 1.59 -4.06
N ASP A 66 -1.62 2.50 -3.18
CA ASP A 66 -2.43 3.60 -2.69
C ASP A 66 -1.70 4.94 -2.93
N TYR A 67 -2.08 5.77 -3.89
CA TYR A 67 -3.13 5.61 -4.91
C TYR A 67 -2.58 5.88 -6.31
N ILE A 68 -3.18 5.25 -7.33
CA ILE A 68 -2.66 5.27 -8.71
C ILE A 68 -2.54 6.69 -9.28
N ASN A 69 -3.35 7.64 -8.78
CA ASN A 69 -3.30 9.02 -9.21
C ASN A 69 -2.04 9.78 -8.77
N LEU A 70 -1.15 9.20 -7.96
CA LEU A 70 0.15 9.80 -7.63
C LEU A 70 1.31 9.29 -8.50
N ILE A 71 1.08 8.28 -9.33
CA ILE A 71 2.13 7.76 -10.21
C ILE A 71 2.32 8.75 -11.37
N PRO A 72 3.53 9.33 -11.53
CA PRO A 72 3.81 10.21 -12.65
C PRO A 72 3.89 9.42 -13.96
N VAL A 73 3.45 10.04 -15.05
CA VAL A 73 3.55 9.48 -16.40
C VAL A 73 4.35 10.47 -17.23
N SER A 74 5.35 9.99 -17.98
CA SER A 74 6.26 10.84 -18.77
C SER A 74 5.53 11.72 -19.80
N GLN A 75 4.40 11.23 -20.32
CA GLN A 75 3.53 11.93 -21.26
C GLN A 75 2.52 12.81 -20.50
N ASN A 76 2.97 13.95 -19.98
CA ASN A 76 2.09 14.90 -19.27
C ASN A 76 1.08 15.63 -20.18
N ASN A 77 1.20 15.49 -21.50
CA ASN A 77 0.34 16.18 -22.47
C ASN A 77 -0.98 15.46 -22.74
N ILE A 78 -1.17 14.23 -22.25
CA ILE A 78 -2.42 13.49 -22.41
C ILE A 78 -3.36 13.74 -21.23
N PRO A 79 -4.69 13.71 -21.45
CA PRO A 79 -5.67 13.86 -20.37
C PRO A 79 -5.45 12.88 -19.22
N ARG A 80 -5.79 13.28 -17.98
CA ARG A 80 -5.57 12.43 -16.80
C ARG A 80 -6.26 11.07 -16.89
N PHE A 81 -7.45 11.00 -17.49
CA PHE A 81 -8.16 9.73 -17.68
C PHE A 81 -7.38 8.74 -18.57
N GLU A 82 -6.66 9.24 -19.58
CA GLU A 82 -5.82 8.40 -20.45
C GLU A 82 -4.58 7.93 -19.71
N GLN A 83 -3.99 8.79 -18.87
CA GLN A 83 -2.88 8.42 -18.00
C GLN A 83 -3.28 7.30 -17.02
N VAL A 84 -4.44 7.42 -16.38
CA VAL A 84 -4.97 6.39 -15.47
C VAL A 84 -5.26 5.09 -16.22
N ALA A 85 -5.83 5.17 -17.42
CA ALA A 85 -6.06 4.00 -18.27
C ALA A 85 -4.73 3.33 -18.68
N PHE A 86 -3.69 4.10 -18.98
CA PHE A 86 -2.34 3.60 -19.25
C PHE A 86 -1.75 2.89 -18.03
N LEU A 87 -1.76 3.52 -16.86
CA LEU A 87 -1.24 2.93 -15.63
C LEU A 87 -1.98 1.63 -15.28
N SER A 88 -3.31 1.63 -15.40
CA SER A 88 -4.15 0.45 -15.12
C SER A 88 -3.81 -0.74 -16.03
N ARG A 89 -3.51 -0.50 -17.31
CA ARG A 89 -3.08 -1.55 -18.24
C ARG A 89 -1.71 -2.13 -17.88
N ASN A 90 -0.73 -1.28 -17.55
CA ASN A 90 0.60 -1.73 -17.13
C ASN A 90 0.51 -2.59 -15.86
N ILE A 91 -0.21 -2.11 -14.84
CA ILE A 91 -0.41 -2.87 -13.60
C ILE A 91 -1.13 -4.20 -13.86
N ARG A 92 -2.17 -4.22 -14.71
CA ARG A 92 -2.84 -5.48 -15.06
C ARG A 92 -1.90 -6.45 -15.77
N SER A 93 -1.04 -5.96 -16.65
CA SER A 93 0.00 -6.77 -17.30
C SER A 93 0.96 -7.36 -16.27
N LEU A 94 1.43 -6.54 -15.33
CA LEU A 94 2.30 -6.97 -14.24
C LEU A 94 1.63 -8.00 -13.31
N ALA A 95 0.35 -7.84 -13.01
CA ALA A 95 -0.42 -8.80 -12.21
C ALA A 95 -0.46 -10.19 -12.87
N LEU A 96 -0.65 -10.22 -14.19
CA LEU A 96 -0.62 -11.46 -14.98
C LEU A 96 0.80 -12.04 -15.06
N GLU A 97 1.82 -11.20 -15.24
CA GLU A 97 3.23 -11.59 -15.25
C GLU A 97 3.64 -12.26 -13.94
N LEU A 98 3.30 -11.63 -12.80
CA LEU A 98 3.69 -12.10 -11.47
C LEU A 98 2.76 -13.20 -10.92
N GLY A 99 1.60 -13.40 -11.53
CA GLY A 99 0.60 -14.37 -11.08
C GLY A 99 0.00 -14.05 -9.71
N ILE A 100 -0.10 -12.76 -9.34
CA ILE A 100 -0.63 -12.31 -8.04
C ILE A 100 -1.64 -11.17 -8.21
N PRO A 101 -2.64 -11.06 -7.31
CA PRO A 101 -3.58 -9.95 -7.32
C PRO A 101 -2.93 -8.61 -6.96
N PHE A 102 -3.42 -7.55 -7.60
CA PHE A 102 -3.11 -6.16 -7.30
C PHE A 102 -4.39 -5.43 -6.88
N PHE A 103 -4.30 -4.66 -5.79
CA PHE A 103 -5.38 -3.77 -5.34
C PHE A 103 -4.97 -2.31 -5.54
N LEU A 104 -5.86 -1.53 -6.13
CA LEU A 104 -5.63 -0.14 -6.52
C LEU A 104 -6.59 0.79 -5.79
N GLY A 105 -6.03 1.71 -5.00
CA GLY A 105 -6.77 2.82 -4.40
C GLY A 105 -7.12 3.90 -5.43
N ASN A 106 -8.38 4.32 -5.45
CA ASN A 106 -8.90 5.34 -6.37
C ASN A 106 -9.98 6.25 -5.74
N ASP A 107 -10.01 6.39 -4.41
CA ASP A 107 -11.07 7.09 -3.64
C ASP A 107 -12.44 6.40 -3.63
N PHE A 108 -12.53 5.24 -2.96
CA PHE A 108 -13.66 4.81 -2.10
C PHE A 108 -13.36 3.37 -1.64
N TYR A 109 -13.03 3.17 -0.36
CA TYR A 109 -12.97 1.84 0.23
C TYR A 109 -14.24 1.62 1.04
N VAL A 110 -15.15 0.79 0.53
CA VAL A 110 -16.12 0.07 1.38
C VAL A 110 -15.54 -1.32 1.58
N LEU A 111 -14.89 -1.55 2.73
CA LEU A 111 -14.44 -2.89 3.13
C LEU A 111 -15.66 -3.67 3.63
N PHE A 112 -16.07 -4.71 2.90
CA PHE A 112 -16.93 -5.76 3.43
C PHE A 112 -16.08 -7.00 3.72
N GLY A 113 -16.12 -7.46 4.98
CA GLY A 113 -15.66 -8.79 5.41
C GLY A 113 -14.24 -8.84 5.92
#